data_AF-A0AAE4VI58-F1
#
_entry.id   AF-A0AAE4VI58-F1
#
_cell.length_a   1.000
_cell.length_b   1.000
_cell.length_c   1.000
_cell.angle_alpha   90.00
_cell.angle_beta   90.00
_cell.angle_gamma   90.00
#
_symmetry.space_group_name_H-M   'P 1'
#
loop_
_entity.id
_entity.type
_entity.pdbx_description
1 polymer ?
#
loop_
_entity_poly.entity_id
_entity_poly.type
_entity_poly.pdbx_seq_one_letter_code
_entity_poly.pdbx_strand_id
1 'polypeptide(L)'
;MTNRTATQARYRNALIGLAAGDAWGYQVEFRKYSAMPAYPVPAPAKVWKISDDTQMTLALHDALVDVAGQLDDIDAVTKAITARFLQWRGDRDNNRAPGTTCMGSLSRLRDGARWHDRNGAFVRPGCGAVMRLAPAALCPEPVWRGITALQAVLTHKHPRAIASALILADAIRSAPTLHGRFLEHAISVAMAVLSGESAWLRDDFLKQVLSPMTSDVAGLLAEGVKDILIDALLDAYTVKQELSTITPAEYGDPCLGIGEGWESGSAVAVGLLVADMATAPGRRRAALNGYEALGWAATSNGDSDSIASIAGAVIGAARPAARYWAGVGLTPRFEPRYAKALRAAPGAAGAFLGSRV
;
A
#
# COMPACT_ATOMS: atom_id res chain seq x y z
N MET A 1 12.81 15.63 -12.99
CA MET A 1 12.88 15.98 -11.55
C MET A 1 11.54 16.54 -11.13
N THR A 2 10.77 15.82 -10.32
CA THR A 2 9.54 16.36 -9.72
C THR A 2 9.90 17.44 -8.71
N ASN A 3 9.20 18.58 -8.76
CA ASN A 3 9.38 19.65 -7.78
C ASN A 3 9.09 19.11 -6.37
N ARG A 4 9.94 19.41 -5.37
CA ARG A 4 9.79 18.95 -3.97
C ARG A 4 8.39 19.21 -3.41
N THR A 5 7.79 20.32 -3.80
CA THR A 5 6.41 20.70 -3.45
C THR A 5 5.37 19.74 -4.04
N ALA A 6 5.57 19.28 -5.27
CA ALA A 6 4.69 18.31 -5.93
C ALA A 6 4.79 16.92 -5.30
N THR A 7 6.00 16.46 -4.95
CA THR A 7 6.18 15.18 -4.22
C THR A 7 5.51 15.23 -2.84
N GLN A 8 5.66 16.34 -2.10
CA GLN A 8 5.00 16.51 -0.81
C GLN A 8 3.47 16.57 -0.92
N ALA A 9 2.94 17.22 -1.96
CA ALA A 9 1.49 17.25 -2.23
C ALA A 9 0.95 15.85 -2.57
N ARG A 10 1.66 15.08 -3.40
CA ARG A 10 1.32 13.68 -3.70
C ARG A 10 1.36 12.81 -2.46
N TYR A 11 2.39 12.95 -1.63
CA TYR A 11 2.50 12.21 -0.38
C TYR A 11 1.34 12.52 0.57
N ARG A 12 0.99 13.81 0.72
CA ARG A 12 -0.21 14.22 1.47
C ARG A 12 -1.47 13.56 0.93
N ASN A 13 -1.67 13.61 -0.38
CA ASN A 13 -2.84 13.01 -1.01
C ASN A 13 -2.87 11.48 -0.82
N ALA A 14 -1.73 10.80 -0.93
CA ALA A 14 -1.64 9.37 -0.67
C ALA A 14 -2.04 9.05 0.77
N LEU A 15 -1.50 9.76 1.77
CA LEU A 15 -1.84 9.54 3.17
C LEU A 15 -3.32 9.79 3.49
N ILE A 16 -3.91 10.86 2.94
CA ILE A 16 -5.33 11.17 3.16
C ILE A 16 -6.22 10.15 2.47
N GLY A 17 -5.89 9.75 1.24
CA GLY A 17 -6.64 8.74 0.50
C GLY A 17 -6.59 7.39 1.18
N LEU A 18 -5.40 6.97 1.60
CA LEU A 18 -5.16 5.74 2.38
C LEU A 18 -6.02 5.75 3.65
N ALA A 19 -5.89 6.77 4.50
CA ALA A 19 -6.63 6.80 5.75
C ALA A 19 -8.15 6.93 5.56
N ALA A 20 -8.58 7.60 4.50
CA ALA A 20 -9.99 7.69 4.15
C ALA A 20 -10.54 6.35 3.68
N GLY A 21 -9.79 5.63 2.83
CA GLY A 21 -10.14 4.30 2.35
C GLY A 21 -10.21 3.28 3.48
N ASP A 22 -9.16 3.22 4.31
CA ASP A 22 -9.11 2.45 5.54
C ASP A 22 -10.38 2.67 6.38
N ALA A 23 -10.64 3.90 6.84
CA ALA A 23 -11.77 4.16 7.72
C ALA A 23 -13.14 3.88 7.07
N TRP A 24 -13.21 3.92 5.74
CA TRP A 24 -14.43 3.63 4.99
C TRP A 24 -14.68 2.12 4.88
N GLY A 25 -13.65 1.33 4.56
CA GLY A 25 -13.72 -0.13 4.55
C GLY A 25 -13.90 -0.70 5.96
N TYR A 26 -13.21 -0.13 6.96
CA TYR A 26 -13.23 -0.62 8.34
C TYR A 26 -14.65 -0.60 8.94
N GLN A 27 -15.52 0.30 8.49
CA GLN A 27 -16.91 0.38 8.96
C GLN A 27 -17.75 -0.86 8.56
N VAL A 28 -17.32 -1.60 7.53
CA VAL A 28 -17.97 -2.79 6.98
C VAL A 28 -17.03 -4.00 6.94
N GLU A 29 -15.86 -3.94 7.58
CA GLU A 29 -14.89 -5.04 7.63
C GLU A 29 -15.56 -6.34 8.08
N PHE A 30 -15.19 -7.47 7.44
CA PHE A 30 -15.76 -8.80 7.65
C PHE A 30 -17.24 -8.97 7.27
N ARG A 31 -17.90 -7.94 6.72
CA ARG A 31 -19.27 -8.05 6.22
C ARG A 31 -19.23 -8.64 4.81
N LYS A 32 -20.03 -9.69 4.59
CA LYS A 32 -20.19 -10.25 3.25
C LYS A 32 -20.82 -9.24 2.30
N TYR A 33 -20.45 -9.27 1.03
CA TYR A 33 -20.95 -8.36 0.00
C TYR A 33 -22.49 -8.35 -0.07
N SER A 34 -23.14 -9.51 -0.02
CA SER A 34 -24.61 -9.64 -0.02
C SER A 34 -25.30 -9.04 1.20
N ALA A 35 -24.56 -8.73 2.26
CA ALA A 35 -25.05 -8.12 3.49
C ALA A 35 -24.67 -6.64 3.62
N MET A 36 -24.08 -6.03 2.58
CA MET A 36 -23.73 -4.61 2.58
C MET A 36 -24.96 -3.72 2.75
N PRO A 37 -24.86 -2.61 3.51
CA PRO A 37 -26.01 -1.76 3.83
C PRO A 37 -26.57 -0.99 2.63
N ALA A 38 -25.73 -0.76 1.61
CA ALA A 38 -26.07 -0.10 0.35
C ALA A 38 -24.98 -0.40 -0.69
N TYR A 39 -25.27 -0.06 -1.95
CA TYR A 39 -24.31 -0.14 -3.05
C TYR A 39 -24.18 1.23 -3.76
N PRO A 40 -22.97 1.83 -3.84
CA PRO A 40 -21.83 1.52 -2.98
C PRO A 40 -22.10 1.88 -1.51
N VAL A 41 -21.29 1.34 -0.59
CA VAL A 41 -21.33 1.68 0.84
C VAL A 41 -21.08 3.18 1.02
N PRO A 42 -21.96 3.91 1.73
CA PRO A 42 -21.79 5.34 1.95
C PRO A 42 -20.61 5.64 2.89
N ALA A 43 -20.08 6.86 2.81
CA ALA A 43 -19.02 7.31 3.68
C ALA A 43 -19.43 7.26 5.16
N PRO A 44 -18.49 7.02 6.10
CA PRO A 44 -18.81 7.03 7.52
C PRO A 44 -19.51 8.33 7.94
N ALA A 45 -20.71 8.20 8.52
CA ALA A 45 -21.56 9.35 8.84
C ALA A 45 -21.03 10.25 9.98
N LYS A 46 -20.17 9.72 10.85
CA LYS A 46 -19.65 10.40 12.04
C LYS A 46 -18.12 10.46 12.02
N VAL A 47 -17.48 9.81 12.99
CA VAL A 47 -16.03 9.74 13.12
C VAL A 47 -15.53 8.64 12.19
N TRP A 48 -14.53 8.98 11.39
CA TRP A 48 -13.84 8.06 10.50
C TRP A 48 -12.77 7.37 11.32
N LYS A 49 -13.13 6.20 11.86
CA LYS A 49 -12.23 5.38 12.68
C LYS A 49 -11.35 4.57 11.76
N ILE A 50 -10.05 4.83 11.80
CA ILE A 50 -9.02 4.11 11.03
C ILE A 50 -8.73 2.72 11.64
N SER A 51 -8.10 1.79 10.92
CA SER A 51 -7.68 0.45 11.35
C SER A 51 -6.16 0.36 11.50
N ASP A 52 -5.59 -0.84 11.58
CA ASP A 52 -4.14 -1.03 11.61
C ASP A 52 -3.42 -0.55 10.34
N ASP A 53 -4.11 -0.47 9.21
CA ASP A 53 -3.64 0.14 7.96
C ASP A 53 -2.99 1.51 8.15
N THR A 54 -3.78 2.49 8.60
CA THR A 54 -3.29 3.85 8.83
C THR A 54 -2.33 3.88 10.01
N GLN A 55 -2.56 3.08 11.06
CA GLN A 55 -1.68 3.09 12.23
C GLN A 55 -0.26 2.62 11.87
N MET A 56 -0.14 1.52 11.14
CA MET A 56 1.13 1.00 10.67
C MET A 56 1.76 1.90 9.61
N THR A 57 0.94 2.56 8.76
CA THR A 57 1.42 3.59 7.83
C THR A 57 2.09 4.74 8.58
N LEU A 58 1.45 5.25 9.63
CA LEU A 58 1.99 6.33 10.46
C LEU A 58 3.23 5.87 11.25
N ALA A 59 3.24 4.64 11.75
CA ALA A 59 4.43 4.06 12.40
C ALA A 59 5.62 3.94 11.43
N LEU A 60 5.38 3.51 10.19
CA LEU A 60 6.41 3.48 9.15
C LEU A 60 6.87 4.90 8.78
N HIS A 61 5.93 5.84 8.65
CA HIS A 61 6.25 7.25 8.43
C HIS A 61 7.19 7.80 9.51
N ASP A 62 6.82 7.62 10.79
CA ASP A 62 7.61 8.11 11.93
C ASP A 62 9.00 7.47 11.96
N ALA A 63 9.12 6.17 11.64
CA ALA A 63 10.40 5.49 11.57
C ALA A 63 11.33 6.10 10.51
N LEU A 64 10.79 6.41 9.33
CA LEU A 64 11.55 7.03 8.24
C LEU A 64 11.91 8.49 8.54
N VAL A 65 11.09 9.19 9.33
CA VAL A 65 11.43 10.52 9.84
C VAL A 65 12.58 10.44 10.85
N ASP A 66 12.56 9.47 11.76
CA ASP A 66 13.60 9.29 12.79
C ASP A 66 14.99 9.07 12.17
N VAL A 67 15.04 8.38 11.02
CA VAL A 67 16.29 8.02 10.32
C VAL A 67 16.45 8.72 8.97
N ALA A 68 15.80 9.87 8.77
CA ALA A 68 15.78 10.56 7.46
C ALA A 68 17.17 10.90 6.89
N GLY A 69 18.20 11.04 7.74
CA GLY A 69 19.59 11.27 7.34
C GLY A 69 20.46 10.02 7.30
N GLN A 70 19.89 8.82 7.44
CA GLN A 70 20.58 7.52 7.50
C GLN A 70 19.78 6.45 6.74
N LEU A 71 19.11 6.83 5.64
CA LEU A 71 18.21 5.93 4.91
C LEU A 71 18.97 4.83 4.12
N ASP A 72 20.27 5.03 3.87
CA ASP A 72 21.23 4.03 3.36
C ASP A 72 21.83 3.13 4.44
N ASP A 73 21.65 3.44 5.72
CA ASP A 73 22.07 2.56 6.80
C ASP A 73 20.96 1.53 7.07
N ILE A 74 21.13 0.33 6.51
CA ILE A 74 20.17 -0.77 6.64
C ILE A 74 19.89 -1.11 8.10
N ASP A 75 20.91 -1.07 8.98
CA ASP A 75 20.74 -1.41 10.39
C ASP A 75 19.97 -0.31 11.13
N ALA A 76 20.30 0.96 10.89
CA ALA A 76 19.57 2.10 11.44
C ALA A 76 18.09 2.07 11.04
N VAL A 77 17.81 1.88 9.75
CA VAL A 77 16.44 1.77 9.22
C VAL A 77 15.71 0.56 9.81
N THR A 78 16.37 -0.61 9.88
CA THR A 78 15.80 -1.83 10.45
C THR A 78 15.38 -1.61 11.91
N LYS A 79 16.26 -1.00 12.71
CA LYS A 79 16.00 -0.68 14.12
C LYS A 79 14.86 0.33 14.27
N ALA A 80 14.83 1.39 13.47
CA ALA A 80 13.79 2.40 13.54
C ALA A 80 12.40 1.85 13.19
N ILE A 81 12.28 1.11 12.08
CA ILE A 81 10.99 0.51 11.68
C ILE A 81 10.54 -0.51 12.75
N THR A 82 11.46 -1.36 13.22
CA THR A 82 11.15 -2.33 14.28
C THR A 82 10.69 -1.64 15.56
N ALA A 83 11.38 -0.59 16.00
CA ALA A 83 11.02 0.17 17.21
C ALA A 83 9.64 0.80 17.09
N ARG A 84 9.31 1.44 15.96
CA ARG A 84 7.98 2.05 15.74
C ARG A 84 6.86 1.03 15.60
N PHE A 85 7.12 -0.12 14.95
CA PHE A 85 6.14 -1.20 14.89
C PHE A 85 5.91 -1.84 16.27
N LEU A 86 6.95 -2.01 17.09
CA LEU A 86 6.80 -2.49 18.47
C LEU A 86 6.09 -1.47 19.38
N GLN A 87 6.36 -0.18 19.19
CA GLN A 87 5.64 0.90 19.86
C GLN A 87 4.16 0.85 19.50
N TRP A 88 3.83 0.75 18.21
CA TRP A 88 2.46 0.58 17.73
C TRP A 88 1.80 -0.68 18.31
N ARG A 89 2.53 -1.81 18.34
CA ARG A 89 2.01 -3.07 18.88
C ARG A 89 1.51 -2.94 20.32
N GLY A 90 2.20 -2.14 21.13
CA GLY A 90 1.85 -1.84 22.53
C GLY A 90 0.87 -0.67 22.70
N ASP A 91 0.43 -0.03 21.62
CA ASP A 91 -0.49 1.10 21.66
C ASP A 91 -1.91 0.66 22.06
N ARG A 92 -2.60 1.47 22.85
CA ARG A 92 -3.99 1.21 23.27
C ARG A 92 -4.97 1.14 22.08
N ASP A 93 -4.64 1.84 21.00
CA ASP A 93 -5.47 1.89 19.79
C ASP A 93 -5.18 0.69 18.86
N ASN A 94 -4.21 -0.18 19.18
CA ASN A 94 -3.99 -1.46 18.51
C ASN A 94 -5.03 -2.51 18.95
N ASN A 95 -6.30 -2.21 18.67
CA ASN A 95 -7.47 -3.02 19.00
C ASN A 95 -8.46 -3.10 17.82
N ARG A 96 -7.93 -2.93 16.60
CA ARG A 96 -8.69 -2.71 15.38
C ARG A 96 -8.36 -3.80 14.35
N ALA A 97 -8.57 -5.04 14.78
CA ALA A 97 -8.39 -6.26 13.99
C ALA A 97 -7.00 -6.49 13.33
N PRO A 98 -5.86 -6.15 13.98
CA PRO A 98 -4.55 -6.36 13.36
C PRO A 98 -4.31 -7.84 13.01
N GLY A 99 -3.76 -8.08 11.83
CA GLY A 99 -3.51 -9.44 11.33
C GLY A 99 -2.60 -10.28 12.24
N THR A 100 -2.95 -11.55 12.43
CA THR A 100 -2.20 -12.48 13.31
C THR A 100 -0.74 -12.67 12.89
N THR A 101 -0.47 -12.67 11.59
CA THR A 101 0.89 -12.72 11.02
C THR A 101 1.73 -11.55 11.50
N CYS A 102 1.20 -10.33 11.41
CA CYS A 102 1.89 -9.11 11.83
C CYS A 102 2.20 -9.17 13.33
N MET A 103 1.19 -9.45 14.15
CA MET A 103 1.31 -9.50 15.60
C MET A 103 2.26 -10.60 16.08
N GLY A 104 2.24 -11.76 15.42
CA GLY A 104 3.15 -12.89 15.70
C GLY A 104 4.60 -12.59 15.34
N SER A 105 4.85 -12.00 14.17
CA SER A 105 6.20 -11.56 13.78
C SER A 105 6.76 -10.53 14.76
N LEU A 106 5.97 -9.50 15.10
CA LEU A 106 6.41 -8.47 16.04
C LEU A 106 6.64 -9.03 17.46
N SER A 107 5.89 -10.06 17.88
CA SER A 107 6.19 -10.75 19.14
C SER A 107 7.57 -11.39 19.11
N ARG A 108 7.92 -12.10 18.03
CA ARG A 108 9.23 -12.74 17.88
C ARG A 108 10.38 -11.72 17.85
N LEU A 109 10.19 -10.59 17.17
CA LEU A 109 11.18 -9.51 17.15
C LEU A 109 11.37 -8.90 18.54
N ARG A 110 10.28 -8.65 19.28
CA ARG A 110 10.33 -8.18 20.67
C ARG A 110 11.11 -9.14 21.57
N ASP A 111 10.95 -10.44 21.34
CA ASP A 111 11.60 -11.49 22.11
C ASP A 111 13.06 -11.75 21.65
N GLY A 112 13.60 -10.90 20.75
CA GLY A 112 15.01 -10.86 20.37
C GLY A 112 15.37 -11.61 19.08
N ALA A 113 14.41 -12.21 18.38
CA ALA A 113 14.68 -12.84 17.09
C ALA A 113 14.99 -11.79 16.03
N ARG A 114 15.93 -12.07 15.12
CA ARG A 114 16.11 -11.24 13.93
C ARG A 114 15.05 -11.62 12.90
N TRP A 115 14.62 -10.64 12.10
CA TRP A 115 13.53 -10.84 11.15
C TRP A 115 13.80 -11.97 10.14
N HIS A 116 15.05 -12.14 9.71
CA HIS A 116 15.48 -13.15 8.75
C HIS A 116 15.74 -14.54 9.37
N ASP A 117 15.83 -14.67 10.70
CA ASP A 117 16.05 -15.96 11.36
C ASP A 117 14.90 -16.93 11.04
N ARG A 118 15.14 -18.25 11.09
CA ARG A 118 14.09 -19.27 10.83
C ARG A 118 12.86 -19.06 11.74
N ASN A 119 13.10 -18.75 13.01
CA ASN A 119 12.12 -18.41 14.03
C ASN A 119 11.89 -16.89 14.17
N GLY A 120 12.27 -16.08 13.18
CA GLY A 120 12.00 -14.64 13.10
C GLY A 120 10.62 -14.33 12.54
N ALA A 121 10.53 -13.32 11.66
CA ALA A 121 9.27 -12.94 11.02
C ALA A 121 8.61 -14.13 10.29
N PHE A 122 7.30 -14.12 10.17
CA PHE A 122 6.53 -15.23 9.61
C PHE A 122 6.65 -15.26 8.08
N VAL A 123 6.76 -16.47 7.52
CA VAL A 123 6.75 -16.70 6.06
C VAL A 123 5.30 -16.78 5.59
N ARG A 124 4.56 -15.66 5.62
CA ARG A 124 3.15 -15.60 5.21
C ARG A 124 2.91 -14.39 4.30
N PRO A 125 2.13 -14.54 3.20
CA PRO A 125 1.95 -13.48 2.21
C PRO A 125 0.74 -12.56 2.48
N GLY A 126 0.47 -12.19 3.73
CA GLY A 126 -0.67 -11.34 4.09
C GLY A 126 -0.59 -9.91 3.55
N CYS A 127 -1.73 -9.28 3.30
CA CYS A 127 -1.87 -7.88 2.82
C CYS A 127 -1.21 -6.83 3.75
N GLY A 128 -0.98 -7.17 5.03
CA GLY A 128 -0.32 -6.30 5.98
C GLY A 128 1.06 -5.78 5.54
N ALA A 129 1.72 -6.44 4.60
CA ALA A 129 2.96 -5.97 3.98
C ALA A 129 2.79 -4.79 3.00
N VAL A 130 1.60 -4.62 2.42
CA VAL A 130 1.32 -3.68 1.32
C VAL A 130 0.39 -2.54 1.71
N MET A 131 -0.51 -2.76 2.69
CA MET A 131 -1.48 -1.77 3.16
C MET A 131 -0.85 -0.47 3.69
N ARG A 132 0.40 -0.56 4.18
CA ARG A 132 1.12 0.54 4.87
C ARG A 132 2.16 1.26 4.03
N LEU A 133 2.18 1.02 2.72
CA LEU A 133 3.40 1.15 1.92
C LEU A 133 3.74 2.58 1.43
N ALA A 134 2.78 3.51 1.45
CA ALA A 134 2.96 4.85 0.89
C ALA A 134 4.24 5.60 1.34
N PRO A 135 4.70 5.54 2.61
CA PRO A 135 5.96 6.13 3.05
C PRO A 135 7.20 5.56 2.34
N ALA A 136 7.33 4.23 2.30
CA ALA A 136 8.49 3.57 1.70
C ALA A 136 8.57 3.77 0.17
N ALA A 137 7.42 3.75 -0.51
CA ALA A 137 7.34 3.93 -1.97
C ALA A 137 7.87 5.29 -2.46
N LEU A 138 7.79 6.31 -1.61
CA LEU A 138 8.19 7.68 -1.93
C LEU A 138 9.53 8.10 -1.31
N CYS A 139 10.26 7.17 -0.68
CA CYS A 139 11.66 7.37 -0.33
C CYS A 139 12.51 7.75 -1.56
N PRO A 140 13.65 8.44 -1.35
CA PRO A 140 14.53 8.84 -2.45
C PRO A 140 15.22 7.63 -3.11
N GLU A 141 15.78 7.86 -4.30
CA GLU A 141 16.77 6.93 -4.86
C GLU A 141 18.07 7.01 -4.05
N PRO A 142 18.85 5.92 -3.96
CA PRO A 142 18.55 4.58 -4.49
C PRO A 142 17.71 3.71 -3.53
N VAL A 143 17.39 4.19 -2.32
CA VAL A 143 16.99 3.33 -1.20
C VAL A 143 15.56 2.81 -1.22
N TRP A 144 14.66 3.41 -1.99
CA TRP A 144 13.21 3.12 -1.88
C TRP A 144 12.85 1.65 -2.07
N ARG A 145 13.55 0.91 -2.96
CA ARG A 145 13.30 -0.53 -3.17
C ARG A 145 13.71 -1.34 -1.95
N GLY A 146 14.91 -1.11 -1.44
CA GLY A 146 15.40 -1.78 -0.24
C GLY A 146 14.51 -1.48 0.97
N ILE A 147 14.12 -0.22 1.19
CA ILE A 147 13.22 0.15 2.30
C ILE A 147 11.82 -0.48 2.12
N THR A 148 11.31 -0.56 0.89
CA THR A 148 10.05 -1.24 0.56
C THR A 148 10.10 -2.73 0.90
N ALA A 149 11.19 -3.41 0.55
CA ALA A 149 11.38 -4.81 0.90
C ALA A 149 11.58 -4.99 2.42
N LEU A 150 12.40 -4.14 3.05
CA LEU A 150 12.72 -4.19 4.47
C LEU A 150 11.46 -4.06 5.34
N GLN A 151 10.61 -3.07 5.08
CA GLN A 151 9.37 -2.89 5.84
C GLN A 151 8.44 -4.10 5.69
N ALA A 152 8.45 -4.79 4.54
CA ALA A 152 7.63 -5.97 4.32
C ALA A 152 8.17 -7.17 5.12
N VAL A 153 9.46 -7.49 4.98
CA VAL A 153 10.08 -8.68 5.60
C VAL A 153 10.12 -8.64 7.11
N LEU A 154 10.07 -7.45 7.72
CA LEU A 154 9.96 -7.30 9.18
C LEU A 154 8.71 -7.97 9.76
N THR A 155 7.63 -8.13 8.98
CA THR A 155 6.42 -8.81 9.45
C THR A 155 5.96 -9.96 8.54
N HIS A 156 6.26 -9.92 7.25
CA HIS A 156 5.80 -10.86 6.22
C HIS A 156 6.96 -11.22 5.30
N LYS A 157 7.85 -12.13 5.74
CA LYS A 157 9.05 -12.51 4.97
C LYS A 157 8.80 -13.48 3.82
N HIS A 158 7.56 -13.56 3.32
CA HIS A 158 7.20 -14.42 2.19
C HIS A 158 7.59 -13.74 0.86
N PRO A 159 8.19 -14.45 -0.12
CA PRO A 159 8.55 -13.89 -1.42
C PRO A 159 7.44 -13.07 -2.09
N ARG A 160 6.21 -13.62 -2.12
CA ARG A 160 5.02 -12.92 -2.63
C ARG A 160 4.71 -11.59 -1.93
N ALA A 161 4.86 -11.49 -0.62
CA ALA A 161 4.63 -10.23 0.10
C ALA A 161 5.66 -9.17 -0.31
N ILE A 162 6.92 -9.58 -0.48
CA ILE A 162 8.02 -8.71 -0.91
C ILE A 162 7.79 -8.23 -2.34
N ALA A 163 7.50 -9.15 -3.27
CA ALA A 163 7.23 -8.81 -4.67
C ALA A 163 6.00 -7.90 -4.83
N SER A 164 4.90 -8.21 -4.12
CA SER A 164 3.68 -7.39 -4.14
C SER A 164 3.93 -5.99 -3.59
N ALA A 165 4.73 -5.85 -2.53
CA ALA A 165 5.14 -4.56 -2.01
C ALA A 165 5.99 -3.79 -3.03
N LEU A 166 6.95 -4.42 -3.70
CA LEU A 166 7.73 -3.72 -4.73
C LEU A 166 6.87 -3.27 -5.92
N ILE A 167 5.93 -4.11 -6.38
CA ILE A 167 5.00 -3.76 -7.46
C ILE A 167 4.12 -2.57 -7.06
N LEU A 168 3.52 -2.59 -5.87
CA LEU A 168 2.69 -1.48 -5.40
C LEU A 168 3.51 -0.19 -5.19
N ALA A 169 4.72 -0.29 -4.66
CA ALA A 169 5.60 0.87 -4.48
C ALA A 169 5.95 1.50 -5.82
N ASP A 170 6.27 0.69 -6.84
CA ASP A 170 6.56 1.17 -8.19
C ASP A 170 5.33 1.86 -8.81
N ALA A 171 4.13 1.28 -8.64
CA ALA A 171 2.88 1.88 -9.07
C ALA A 171 2.60 3.24 -8.39
N ILE A 172 2.79 3.36 -7.06
CA ILE A 172 2.64 4.62 -6.30
C ILE A 172 3.64 5.67 -6.79
N ARG A 173 4.89 5.27 -7.00
CA ARG A 173 5.97 6.16 -7.44
C ARG A 173 5.73 6.69 -8.85
N SER A 174 5.28 5.81 -9.75
CA SER A 174 4.96 6.09 -11.16
C SER A 174 3.57 6.70 -11.38
N ALA A 175 2.70 6.71 -10.35
CA ALA A 175 1.30 7.11 -10.46
C ALA A 175 0.99 8.39 -11.27
N PRO A 176 1.77 9.48 -11.20
CA PRO A 176 1.51 10.70 -11.98
C PRO A 176 1.58 10.52 -13.50
N THR A 177 2.18 9.44 -14.01
CA THR A 177 2.32 9.18 -15.44
C THR A 177 1.44 8.04 -15.93
N LEU A 178 0.95 7.19 -15.02
CA LEU A 178 0.18 5.99 -15.38
C LEU A 178 -1.21 6.32 -15.91
N HIS A 179 -1.95 7.21 -15.24
CA HIS A 179 -3.24 7.72 -15.71
C HIS A 179 -4.23 6.59 -16.14
N GLY A 180 -4.66 5.74 -15.21
CA GLY A 180 -5.58 4.64 -15.54
C GLY A 180 -4.92 3.46 -16.24
N ARG A 181 -3.60 3.29 -16.06
CA ARG A 181 -2.80 2.18 -16.60
C ARG A 181 -1.94 1.50 -15.52
N PHE A 182 -2.46 1.46 -14.30
CA PHE A 182 -1.80 0.87 -13.14
C PHE A 182 -1.63 -0.63 -13.29
N LEU A 183 -2.67 -1.35 -13.74
CA LEU A 183 -2.60 -2.80 -13.94
C LEU A 183 -1.64 -3.17 -15.06
N GLU A 184 -1.71 -2.48 -16.21
CA GLU A 184 -0.78 -2.69 -17.34
C GLU A 184 0.67 -2.46 -16.91
N HIS A 185 0.92 -1.41 -16.12
CA HIS A 185 2.23 -1.13 -15.56
C HIS A 185 2.69 -2.23 -14.60
N ALA A 186 1.83 -2.64 -13.66
CA ALA A 186 2.15 -3.69 -12.70
C ALA A 186 2.44 -5.03 -13.38
N ILE A 187 1.66 -5.42 -14.40
CA ILE A 187 1.89 -6.60 -15.23
C ILE A 187 3.23 -6.48 -15.96
N SER A 188 3.53 -5.33 -16.57
CA SER A 188 4.80 -5.13 -17.27
C SER A 188 6.00 -5.25 -16.33
N VAL A 189 5.92 -4.67 -15.13
CA VAL A 189 6.95 -4.78 -14.09
C VAL A 189 7.11 -6.22 -13.61
N ALA A 190 6.00 -6.92 -13.36
CA ALA A 190 5.99 -8.33 -12.97
C ALA A 190 6.66 -9.21 -14.04
N MET A 191 6.29 -9.03 -15.32
CA MET A 191 6.88 -9.76 -16.44
C MET A 191 8.38 -9.49 -16.58
N ALA A 192 8.83 -8.25 -16.39
CA ALA A 192 10.25 -7.91 -16.42
C ALA A 192 11.03 -8.60 -15.28
N VAL A 193 10.41 -8.82 -14.10
CA VAL A 193 11.03 -9.60 -13.02
C VAL A 193 11.15 -11.06 -13.42
N LEU A 194 10.10 -11.65 -14.01
CA LEU A 194 10.09 -13.04 -14.47
C LEU A 194 11.08 -13.29 -15.61
N SER A 195 11.25 -12.33 -16.53
CA SER A 195 12.18 -12.44 -17.67
C SER A 195 13.64 -12.18 -17.29
N GLY A 196 13.91 -11.69 -16.08
CA GLY A 196 15.27 -11.31 -15.66
C GLY A 196 15.72 -9.92 -16.15
N GLU A 197 14.82 -9.13 -16.74
CA GLU A 197 15.12 -7.83 -17.35
C GLU A 197 14.86 -6.65 -16.41
N SER A 198 14.17 -6.87 -15.29
CA SER A 198 13.83 -5.82 -14.33
C SER A 198 15.07 -5.16 -13.74
N ALA A 199 15.07 -3.83 -13.68
CA ALA A 199 16.11 -3.04 -13.02
C ALA A 199 16.28 -3.38 -11.54
N TRP A 200 15.25 -3.94 -10.89
CA TRP A 200 15.30 -4.37 -9.49
C TRP A 200 16.38 -5.43 -9.26
N LEU A 201 16.64 -6.26 -10.26
CA LEU A 201 17.62 -7.35 -10.19
C LEU A 201 19.07 -6.83 -10.20
N ARG A 202 19.26 -5.54 -10.47
CA ARG A 202 20.55 -4.83 -10.47
C ARG A 202 20.65 -3.80 -9.35
N ASP A 203 19.65 -3.70 -8.48
CA ASP A 203 19.63 -2.74 -7.38
C ASP A 203 20.47 -3.25 -6.20
N ASP A 204 21.63 -2.62 -5.98
CA ASP A 204 22.60 -3.05 -4.97
C ASP A 204 22.06 -2.88 -3.54
N PHE A 205 21.29 -1.83 -3.28
CA PHE A 205 20.73 -1.59 -1.95
C PHE A 205 19.65 -2.63 -1.61
N LEU A 206 18.76 -2.92 -2.56
CA LEU A 206 17.78 -4.01 -2.42
C LEU A 206 18.46 -5.37 -2.18
N LYS A 207 19.55 -5.65 -2.91
CA LYS A 207 20.33 -6.89 -2.71
C LYS A 207 20.92 -6.97 -1.31
N GLN A 208 21.50 -5.89 -0.81
CA GLN A 208 22.05 -5.83 0.54
C GLN A 208 20.98 -6.01 1.61
N VAL A 209 19.80 -5.41 1.42
CA VAL A 209 18.66 -5.58 2.35
C VAL A 209 18.21 -7.05 2.43
N LEU A 210 18.15 -7.74 1.28
CA LEU A 210 17.63 -9.11 1.19
C LEU A 210 18.71 -10.20 1.38
N SER A 211 19.99 -9.84 1.39
CA SER A 211 21.09 -10.81 1.54
C SER A 211 21.04 -11.66 2.82
N PRO A 212 20.48 -11.20 3.97
CA PRO A 212 20.30 -12.06 5.14
C PRO A 212 19.29 -13.19 4.93
N MET A 213 18.39 -13.09 3.94
CA MET A 213 17.42 -14.14 3.60
C MET A 213 17.92 -15.07 2.50
N THR A 214 18.59 -14.53 1.47
CA THR A 214 18.94 -15.27 0.27
C THR A 214 20.14 -14.65 -0.44
N SER A 215 21.00 -15.48 -1.03
CA SER A 215 22.00 -15.04 -2.01
C SER A 215 21.43 -14.87 -3.41
N ASP A 216 20.28 -15.48 -3.69
CA ASP A 216 19.57 -15.40 -4.98
C ASP A 216 18.32 -14.52 -4.85
N VAL A 217 18.55 -13.20 -4.89
CA VAL A 217 17.47 -12.21 -4.83
C VAL A 217 16.60 -12.27 -6.09
N ALA A 218 17.18 -12.61 -7.24
CA ALA A 218 16.43 -12.72 -8.49
C ALA A 218 15.44 -13.88 -8.46
N GLY A 219 15.88 -15.07 -8.03
CA GLY A 219 15.01 -16.22 -7.83
C GLY A 219 13.93 -15.97 -6.79
N LEU A 220 14.26 -15.30 -5.67
CA LEU A 220 13.28 -14.93 -4.66
C LEU A 220 12.19 -13.99 -5.22
N LEU A 221 12.58 -12.97 -5.99
CA LEU A 221 11.60 -12.03 -6.56
C LEU A 221 10.76 -12.70 -7.66
N ALA A 222 11.37 -13.52 -8.51
CA ALA A 222 10.65 -14.29 -9.54
C ALA A 222 9.63 -15.23 -8.89
N GLU A 223 10.01 -15.95 -7.83
CA GLU A 223 9.10 -16.79 -7.05
C GLU A 223 7.97 -15.99 -6.39
N GLY A 224 8.26 -14.77 -5.94
CA GLY A 224 7.25 -13.88 -5.39
C GLY A 224 6.23 -13.39 -6.40
N VAL A 225 6.62 -13.27 -7.68
CA VAL A 225 5.75 -12.82 -8.77
C VAL A 225 4.91 -13.95 -9.37
N LYS A 226 5.45 -15.17 -9.43
CA LYS A 226 4.75 -16.34 -9.97
C LYS A 226 3.42 -16.62 -9.26
N ASP A 227 2.60 -17.39 -9.96
CA ASP A 227 1.29 -17.84 -9.52
C ASP A 227 0.38 -16.65 -9.13
N ILE A 228 -0.15 -16.68 -7.91
CA ILE A 228 -1.20 -15.79 -7.40
C ILE A 228 -0.97 -14.30 -7.67
N LEU A 229 0.27 -13.79 -7.65
CA LEU A 229 0.47 -12.35 -7.90
C LEU A 229 0.26 -11.98 -9.37
N ILE A 230 0.93 -12.65 -10.30
CA ILE A 230 0.74 -12.37 -11.73
C ILE A 230 -0.68 -12.74 -12.18
N ASP A 231 -1.23 -13.84 -11.66
CA ASP A 231 -2.60 -14.28 -11.97
C ASP A 231 -3.62 -13.23 -11.52
N ALA A 232 -3.55 -12.76 -10.27
CA ALA A 232 -4.46 -11.72 -9.78
C ALA A 232 -4.34 -10.41 -10.57
N LEU A 233 -3.15 -10.02 -11.02
CA LEU A 233 -2.96 -8.83 -11.86
C LEU A 233 -3.61 -8.99 -13.25
N LEU A 234 -3.49 -10.17 -13.87
CA LEU A 234 -4.11 -10.49 -15.15
C LEU A 234 -5.63 -10.61 -15.05
N ASP A 235 -6.13 -11.23 -13.98
CA ASP A 235 -7.55 -11.33 -13.67
C ASP A 235 -8.14 -9.93 -13.46
N ALA A 236 -7.48 -9.08 -12.65
CA ALA A 236 -7.89 -7.70 -12.45
C ALA A 236 -7.91 -6.89 -13.75
N TYR A 237 -6.93 -7.12 -14.64
CA TYR A 237 -6.92 -6.49 -15.96
C TYR A 237 -8.09 -6.96 -16.84
N THR A 238 -8.44 -8.25 -16.77
CA THR A 238 -9.60 -8.79 -17.48
C THR A 238 -10.90 -8.17 -16.96
N VAL A 239 -11.08 -8.15 -15.63
CA VAL A 239 -12.22 -7.47 -14.98
C VAL A 239 -12.28 -6.00 -15.38
N LYS A 240 -11.16 -5.27 -15.41
CA LYS A 240 -11.11 -3.88 -15.89
C LYS A 240 -11.70 -3.73 -17.30
N GLN A 241 -11.38 -4.66 -18.23
CA GLN A 241 -11.92 -4.61 -19.59
C GLN A 241 -13.44 -4.83 -19.58
N GLU A 242 -13.94 -5.80 -18.80
CA GLU A 242 -15.37 -6.06 -18.67
C GLU A 242 -16.12 -4.85 -18.09
N LEU A 243 -15.60 -4.28 -16.99
CA LEU A 243 -16.17 -3.10 -16.34
C LEU A 243 -16.20 -1.87 -17.26
N SER A 244 -15.30 -1.78 -18.24
CA SER A 244 -15.29 -0.69 -19.22
C SER A 244 -16.50 -0.72 -20.19
N THR A 245 -17.23 -1.84 -20.24
CA THR A 245 -18.40 -2.02 -21.09
C THR A 245 -19.73 -1.75 -20.39
N ILE A 246 -19.71 -1.55 -19.07
CA ILE A 246 -20.90 -1.33 -18.23
C ILE A 246 -20.79 -0.03 -17.42
N THR A 247 -21.88 0.35 -16.76
CA THR A 247 -21.90 1.59 -15.96
C THR A 247 -21.43 1.33 -14.52
N PRO A 248 -20.88 2.35 -13.81
CA PRO A 248 -20.49 2.20 -12.40
C PRO A 248 -21.57 1.64 -11.46
N ALA A 249 -22.85 1.86 -11.78
CA ALA A 249 -23.98 1.32 -11.03
C ALA A 249 -24.05 -0.21 -11.07
N GLU A 250 -23.36 -0.84 -12.03
CA GLU A 250 -23.40 -2.28 -12.32
C GLU A 250 -22.08 -2.98 -11.99
N TYR A 251 -21.05 -2.28 -11.49
CA TYR A 251 -19.72 -2.85 -11.27
C TYR A 251 -19.68 -4.04 -10.30
N GLY A 252 -20.59 -4.09 -9.33
CA GLY A 252 -20.63 -5.18 -8.36
C GLY A 252 -19.45 -5.17 -7.39
N ASP A 253 -19.11 -6.36 -6.88
CA ASP A 253 -17.99 -6.57 -5.96
C ASP A 253 -16.65 -6.45 -6.71
N PRO A 254 -15.75 -5.51 -6.35
CA PRO A 254 -14.44 -5.38 -7.00
C PRO A 254 -13.53 -6.60 -6.78
N CYS A 255 -13.82 -7.48 -5.83
CA CYS A 255 -13.07 -8.72 -5.60
C CYS A 255 -13.45 -9.86 -6.55
N LEU A 256 -14.61 -9.76 -7.23
CA LEU A 256 -15.15 -10.86 -8.02
C LEU A 256 -14.22 -11.21 -9.18
N GLY A 257 -13.80 -12.48 -9.22
CA GLY A 257 -12.91 -13.01 -10.26
C GLY A 257 -11.42 -12.71 -10.04
N ILE A 258 -11.02 -12.08 -8.93
CA ILE A 258 -9.62 -11.70 -8.65
C ILE A 258 -9.13 -12.30 -7.33
N GLY A 259 -9.87 -12.03 -6.24
CA GLY A 259 -9.46 -12.39 -4.89
C GLY A 259 -9.92 -11.37 -3.84
N GLU A 260 -10.04 -11.83 -2.61
CA GLU A 260 -10.59 -11.06 -1.49
C GLU A 260 -9.59 -10.14 -0.78
N GLY A 261 -8.36 -10.00 -1.27
CA GLY A 261 -7.41 -9.03 -0.71
C GLY A 261 -6.78 -9.38 0.63
N TRP A 262 -7.00 -10.58 1.18
CA TRP A 262 -6.38 -11.02 2.45
C TRP A 262 -4.87 -11.29 2.31
N GLU A 263 -4.42 -11.60 1.10
CA GLU A 263 -3.03 -11.81 0.73
C GLU A 263 -2.52 -10.66 -0.16
N SER A 264 -1.22 -10.42 -0.16
CA SER A 264 -0.65 -9.22 -0.77
C SER A 264 -0.91 -9.09 -2.28
N GLY A 265 -1.07 -10.20 -3.01
CA GLY A 265 -1.21 -10.20 -4.46
C GLY A 265 -2.53 -9.60 -4.94
N SER A 266 -3.64 -10.22 -4.54
CA SER A 266 -4.99 -9.76 -4.85
C SER A 266 -5.31 -8.42 -4.20
N ALA A 267 -4.78 -8.13 -3.00
CA ALA A 267 -4.94 -6.80 -2.39
C ALA A 267 -4.38 -5.70 -3.29
N VAL A 268 -3.17 -5.92 -3.84
CA VAL A 268 -2.56 -5.01 -4.81
C VAL A 268 -3.38 -4.97 -6.09
N ALA A 269 -3.73 -6.13 -6.66
CA ALA A 269 -4.47 -6.18 -7.92
C ALA A 269 -5.81 -5.45 -7.86
N VAL A 270 -6.63 -5.69 -6.83
CA VAL A 270 -7.92 -5.02 -6.64
C VAL A 270 -7.72 -3.53 -6.34
N GLY A 271 -6.75 -3.15 -5.50
CA GLY A 271 -6.44 -1.75 -5.24
C GLY A 271 -6.02 -0.97 -6.50
N LEU A 272 -5.25 -1.61 -7.39
CA LEU A 272 -4.85 -1.02 -8.69
C LEU A 272 -6.02 -0.99 -9.68
N LEU A 273 -6.91 -1.99 -9.69
CA LEU A 273 -8.15 -1.97 -10.46
C LEU A 273 -9.00 -0.75 -10.08
N VAL A 274 -9.24 -0.54 -8.79
CA VAL A 274 -10.01 0.62 -8.32
C VAL A 274 -9.33 1.93 -8.73
N ALA A 275 -8.01 2.02 -8.57
CA ALA A 275 -7.26 3.20 -8.99
C ALA A 275 -7.34 3.44 -10.51
N ASP A 276 -7.37 2.39 -11.31
CA ASP A 276 -7.58 2.47 -12.75
C ASP A 276 -8.97 2.99 -13.11
N MET A 277 -10.02 2.56 -12.42
CA MET A 277 -11.38 3.07 -12.65
C MET A 277 -11.56 4.52 -12.18
N ALA A 278 -10.74 4.98 -11.23
CA ALA A 278 -10.74 6.32 -10.65
C ALA A 278 -9.82 7.34 -11.37
N THR A 279 -9.01 6.86 -12.31
CA THR A 279 -8.09 7.67 -13.09
C THR A 279 -8.32 7.39 -14.58
N ALA A 280 -7.87 8.28 -15.46
CA ALA A 280 -8.14 8.12 -16.89
C ALA A 280 -6.95 8.53 -17.74
N PRO A 281 -6.68 7.80 -18.84
CA PRO A 281 -5.60 8.12 -19.73
C PRO A 281 -5.93 9.36 -20.58
N GLY A 282 -4.97 10.27 -20.69
CA GLY A 282 -5.06 11.44 -21.54
C GLY A 282 -6.10 12.46 -21.06
N ARG A 283 -7.00 12.89 -21.96
CA ARG A 283 -8.04 13.90 -21.67
C ARG A 283 -9.40 13.29 -21.32
N ARG A 284 -9.50 11.96 -21.23
CA ARG A 284 -10.77 11.29 -20.89
C ARG A 284 -11.12 11.52 -19.42
N ARG A 285 -12.41 11.49 -19.11
CA ARG A 285 -12.89 11.41 -17.72
C ARG A 285 -12.83 9.96 -17.27
N ALA A 286 -12.40 9.74 -16.02
CA ALA A 286 -12.45 8.43 -15.39
C ALA A 286 -13.91 8.00 -15.14
N ALA A 287 -14.15 6.69 -15.05
CA ALA A 287 -15.47 6.17 -14.77
C ALA A 287 -15.95 6.58 -13.37
N LEU A 288 -15.02 6.59 -12.41
CA LEU A 288 -15.22 7.04 -11.05
C LEU A 288 -14.34 8.27 -10.76
N ASN A 289 -14.81 9.17 -9.91
CA ASN A 289 -13.92 10.08 -9.20
C ASN A 289 -13.35 9.40 -7.94
N GLY A 290 -12.39 10.04 -7.27
CA GLY A 290 -11.74 9.44 -6.10
C GLY A 290 -12.69 9.10 -4.95
N TYR A 291 -13.73 9.91 -4.69
CA TYR A 291 -14.72 9.63 -3.65
C TYR A 291 -15.55 8.38 -4.00
N GLU A 292 -16.05 8.30 -5.24
CA GLU A 292 -16.85 7.16 -5.70
C GLU A 292 -16.03 5.87 -5.69
N ALA A 293 -14.75 5.96 -6.07
CA ALA A 293 -13.82 4.84 -6.06
C ALA A 293 -13.55 4.29 -4.65
N LEU A 294 -13.42 5.14 -3.62
CA LEU A 294 -13.28 4.67 -2.23
C LEU A 294 -14.56 3.99 -1.74
N GLY A 295 -15.73 4.53 -2.10
CA GLY A 295 -17.01 3.90 -1.81
C GLY A 295 -17.12 2.51 -2.46
N TRP A 296 -16.72 2.39 -3.73
CA TRP A 296 -16.72 1.11 -4.44
C TRP A 296 -15.71 0.11 -3.85
N ALA A 297 -14.48 0.53 -3.56
CA ALA A 297 -13.48 -0.31 -2.90
C ALA A 297 -13.93 -0.84 -1.54
N ALA A 298 -14.60 0.00 -0.73
CA ALA A 298 -15.15 -0.41 0.55
C ALA A 298 -16.37 -1.34 0.41
N THR A 299 -16.96 -1.44 -0.79
CA THR A 299 -18.09 -2.33 -1.08
C THR A 299 -17.59 -3.67 -1.62
N SER A 300 -16.75 -4.36 -0.85
CA SER A 300 -16.12 -5.62 -1.26
C SER A 300 -16.43 -6.75 -0.29
N ASN A 301 -16.46 -8.01 -0.77
CA ASN A 301 -16.56 -9.18 0.12
C ASN A 301 -15.26 -9.46 0.91
N GLY A 302 -14.16 -8.83 0.48
CA GLY A 302 -12.82 -9.07 0.99
C GLY A 302 -12.39 -8.15 2.15
N ASP A 303 -11.08 -8.01 2.25
CA ASP A 303 -10.33 -7.12 3.16
C ASP A 303 -10.56 -5.65 2.77
N SER A 304 -11.77 -5.17 3.02
CA SER A 304 -12.32 -3.94 2.46
C SER A 304 -11.55 -2.67 2.88
N ASP A 305 -11.02 -2.62 4.10
CA ASP A 305 -10.19 -1.52 4.57
C ASP A 305 -8.83 -1.55 3.88
N SER A 306 -8.16 -2.70 3.81
CA SER A 306 -6.88 -2.82 3.08
C SER A 306 -7.01 -2.46 1.60
N ILE A 307 -8.04 -2.96 0.92
CA ILE A 307 -8.28 -2.68 -0.50
C ILE A 307 -8.53 -1.19 -0.72
N ALA A 308 -9.43 -0.58 0.06
CA ALA A 308 -9.75 0.84 -0.06
C ALA A 308 -8.57 1.74 0.33
N SER A 309 -7.79 1.34 1.33
CA SER A 309 -6.54 1.97 1.78
C SER A 309 -5.49 2.00 0.65
N ILE A 310 -5.23 0.85 0.01
CA ILE A 310 -4.32 0.76 -1.14
C ILE A 310 -4.82 1.62 -2.30
N ALA A 311 -6.10 1.49 -2.68
CA ALA A 311 -6.69 2.28 -3.75
C ALA A 311 -6.55 3.79 -3.49
N GLY A 312 -6.87 4.23 -2.28
CA GLY A 312 -6.74 5.62 -1.84
C GLY A 312 -5.31 6.13 -1.88
N ALA A 313 -4.33 5.31 -1.49
CA ALA A 313 -2.91 5.65 -1.58
C ALA A 313 -2.48 5.90 -3.03
N VAL A 314 -2.84 4.99 -3.94
CA VAL A 314 -2.47 5.05 -5.36
C VAL A 314 -3.16 6.22 -6.07
N ILE A 315 -4.48 6.39 -5.87
CA ILE A 315 -5.25 7.51 -6.41
C ILE A 315 -4.67 8.83 -5.90
N GLY A 316 -4.37 8.93 -4.60
CA GLY A 316 -3.79 10.12 -4.00
C GLY A 316 -2.41 10.44 -4.58
N ALA A 317 -1.53 9.44 -4.71
CA ALA A 317 -0.19 9.60 -5.26
C ALA A 317 -0.18 10.05 -6.73
N ALA A 318 -1.23 9.75 -7.50
CA ALA A 318 -1.40 10.19 -8.88
C ALA A 318 -1.70 11.70 -9.00
N ARG A 319 -2.07 12.38 -7.90
CA ARG A 319 -2.60 13.74 -7.93
C ARG A 319 -1.60 14.74 -7.36
N PRO A 320 -1.04 15.66 -8.17
CA PRO A 320 -0.09 16.66 -7.71
C PRO A 320 -0.77 17.87 -7.01
N ALA A 321 -2.09 18.04 -7.16
CA ALA A 321 -2.83 19.13 -6.54
C ALA A 321 -3.07 18.88 -5.05
N ALA A 322 -2.59 19.78 -4.18
CA ALA A 322 -2.59 19.60 -2.72
C ALA A 322 -3.97 19.44 -2.04
N ARG A 323 -5.07 19.69 -2.75
CA ARG A 323 -6.45 19.61 -2.25
C ARG A 323 -7.35 18.73 -3.13
N TYR A 324 -6.77 17.74 -3.82
CA TYR A 324 -7.50 16.84 -4.71
C TYR A 324 -8.76 16.25 -4.06
N TRP A 325 -8.62 15.67 -2.86
CA TRP A 325 -9.71 15.00 -2.15
C TRP A 325 -10.89 15.93 -1.82
N ALA A 326 -10.61 17.14 -1.33
CA ALA A 326 -11.65 18.13 -1.10
C ALA A 326 -12.36 18.55 -2.40
N GLY A 327 -11.62 18.59 -3.53
CA GLY A 327 -12.18 18.90 -4.85
C GLY A 327 -13.13 17.83 -5.39
N VAL A 328 -13.04 16.59 -4.91
CA VAL A 328 -13.99 15.50 -5.23
C VAL A 328 -15.01 15.27 -4.10
N GLY A 329 -15.16 16.22 -3.17
CA GLY A 329 -16.14 16.16 -2.09
C GLY A 329 -15.75 15.30 -0.89
N LEU A 330 -14.55 14.72 -0.86
CA LEU A 330 -14.08 13.91 0.26
C LEU A 330 -13.64 14.81 1.43
N THR A 331 -14.35 14.70 2.56
CA THR A 331 -14.10 15.49 3.78
C THR A 331 -14.03 14.60 5.03
N PRO A 332 -12.95 13.81 5.21
CA PRO A 332 -12.85 12.82 6.28
C PRO A 332 -12.85 13.47 7.67
N ARG A 333 -13.54 12.84 8.62
CA ARG A 333 -13.59 13.28 10.03
C ARG A 333 -12.87 12.28 10.93
N PHE A 334 -11.55 12.19 10.77
CA PHE A 334 -10.72 11.27 11.55
C PHE A 334 -10.75 11.59 13.05
N GLU A 335 -10.50 10.58 13.87
CA GLU A 335 -10.31 10.76 15.31
C GLU A 335 -9.22 11.81 15.61
N PRO A 336 -9.35 12.63 16.67
CA PRO A 336 -8.48 13.78 16.89
C PRO A 336 -6.97 13.47 16.87
N ARG A 337 -6.57 12.32 17.42
CA ARG A 337 -5.18 11.84 17.42
C ARG A 337 -4.65 11.65 15.99
N TYR A 338 -5.36 10.90 15.17
CA TYR A 338 -4.94 10.58 13.80
C TYR A 338 -5.15 11.76 12.84
N ALA A 339 -6.18 12.58 13.07
CA ALA A 339 -6.34 13.83 12.35
C ALA A 339 -5.13 14.77 12.56
N LYS A 340 -4.58 14.83 13.78
CA LYS A 340 -3.35 15.57 14.08
C LYS A 340 -2.14 14.96 13.38
N ALA A 341 -1.96 13.64 13.48
CA ALA A 341 -0.85 12.94 12.84
C ALA A 341 -0.84 13.11 11.31
N LEU A 342 -1.96 12.86 10.64
CA LEU A 342 -2.11 13.00 9.18
C LEU A 342 -1.91 14.45 8.70
N ARG A 343 -2.25 15.46 9.52
CA ARG A 343 -1.96 16.86 9.19
C ARG A 343 -0.46 17.19 9.26
N ALA A 344 0.25 16.63 10.25
CA ALA A 344 1.67 16.88 10.49
C ALA A 344 2.59 16.09 9.55
N ALA A 345 2.23 14.84 9.25
CA ALA A 345 3.08 13.89 8.53
C ALA A 345 3.65 14.42 7.20
N PRO A 346 2.89 15.10 6.32
CA PRO A 346 3.47 15.63 5.08
C PRO A 346 4.58 16.67 5.30
N GLY A 347 4.50 17.46 6.38
CA GLY A 347 5.54 18.41 6.76
C GLY A 347 6.80 17.69 7.22
N ALA A 348 6.64 16.74 8.15
CA ALA A 348 7.75 15.92 8.68
C ALA A 348 8.43 15.06 7.60
N ALA A 349 7.64 14.55 6.64
CA ALA A 349 8.16 13.79 5.49
C ALA A 349 9.12 14.59 4.62
N GLY A 350 9.10 15.93 4.72
CA GLY A 350 10.11 16.78 4.09
C GLY A 350 11.54 16.40 4.49
N ALA A 351 11.73 15.76 5.64
CA ALA A 351 13.01 15.22 6.09
C ALA A 351 13.51 14.11 5.17
N PHE A 352 12.71 13.07 4.88
CA PHE A 352 13.17 11.93 4.06
C PHE A 352 12.87 12.06 2.56
N LEU A 353 11.78 12.72 2.15
CA LEU A 353 11.38 12.86 0.73
C LEU A 353 12.39 13.67 -0.11
N GLY A 354 13.23 14.48 0.55
CA GLY A 354 14.23 15.34 -0.09
C GLY A 354 15.66 15.03 0.30
N SER A 355 15.90 13.97 1.10
CA SER A 355 17.25 13.55 1.46
C SER A 355 18.03 13.16 0.20
N ARG A 356 19.24 13.71 0.06
CA ARG A 356 20.26 13.05 -0.75
C ARG A 356 20.85 11.99 0.16
N VAL A 357 20.54 10.75 -0.17
CA VAL A 357 21.13 9.60 0.48
C VAL A 357 22.51 9.40 -0.13
#